data_AF-A0A1Y5F6D4-F1
#
_entry.id   AF-A0A1Y5F6D4-F1
#
_cell.length_a   1.000
_cell.length_b   1.000
_cell.length_c   1.000
_cell.angle_alpha   90.00
_cell.angle_beta   90.00
_cell.angle_gamma   90.00
#
_symmetry.space_group_name_H-M   'P 1'
#
loop_
_entity.id
_entity.type
_entity.pdbx_description
1 polymer ?
#
loop_
_entity_poly.entity_id
_entity_poly.type
_entity_poly.pdbx_seq_one_letter_code
_entity_poly.pdbx_strand_id
1 'polypeptide(L)'
;ILMIGGHYTYAEVPFFDQLAELFDSTRNNYDKLGHFAQGFVPAIITREILIRQSVINSRRWMNFFIVCFCLGFSAFYELIEWWVALGTGEDAEAFLGTQGYIWDTQSDMGIALLGSLIALFSLSHYHDKQLSAMDRKA
;
A
#
# COMPACT_ATOMS: atom_id res chain seq x y z
N ILE A 1 -1.00 -8.14 8.21
CA ILE A 1 -0.49 -8.23 6.83
C ILE A 1 0.89 -8.86 6.86
N LEU A 2 1.93 -8.13 7.25
CA LEU A 2 3.32 -8.63 7.29
C LEU A 2 3.48 -9.95 8.06
N MET A 3 2.92 -10.07 9.28
CA MET A 3 3.05 -11.30 10.09
C MET A 3 2.35 -12.52 9.46
N ILE A 4 1.27 -12.30 8.70
CA ILE A 4 0.51 -13.39 8.07
C ILE A 4 1.20 -13.78 6.75
N GLY A 5 1.55 -12.80 5.93
CA GLY A 5 2.26 -13.04 4.67
C GLY A 5 3.68 -13.61 4.89
N GLY A 6 4.37 -13.22 5.96
CA GLY A 6 5.66 -13.82 6.31
C GLY A 6 5.55 -15.22 6.93
N HIS A 7 4.39 -15.59 7.49
CA HIS A 7 4.17 -16.93 8.05
C HIS A 7 3.79 -17.95 6.97
N TYR A 8 2.94 -17.55 6.03
CA TYR A 8 2.42 -18.43 4.98
C TYR A 8 3.07 -18.24 3.61
N THR A 9 3.93 -17.23 3.41
CA THR A 9 4.23 -16.66 2.09
C THR A 9 3.01 -15.96 1.49
N TYR A 10 3.22 -14.84 0.81
CA TYR A 10 2.14 -14.05 0.24
C TYR A 10 1.35 -14.80 -0.85
N ALA A 11 1.97 -15.79 -1.50
CA ALA A 11 1.35 -16.62 -2.52
C ALA A 11 0.47 -17.76 -1.95
N GLU A 12 0.55 -18.07 -0.64
CA GLU A 12 -0.07 -19.29 -0.08
C GLU A 12 -0.90 -18.99 1.17
N VAL A 13 -1.40 -17.74 1.31
CA VAL A 13 -2.30 -17.40 2.42
C VAL A 13 -3.64 -18.13 2.23
N PRO A 14 -4.02 -19.07 3.12
CA PRO A 14 -5.10 -20.03 2.83
C PRO A 14 -6.48 -19.39 2.60
N PHE A 15 -6.76 -18.28 3.29
CA PHE A 15 -8.01 -17.55 3.10
C PHE A 15 -8.10 -16.94 1.69
N PHE A 16 -6.98 -16.50 1.12
CA PHE A 16 -6.96 -15.94 -0.22
C PHE A 16 -6.94 -17.00 -1.31
N ASP A 17 -6.49 -18.23 -1.03
CA ASP A 17 -6.68 -19.37 -1.93
C ASP A 17 -8.17 -19.72 -2.07
N GLN A 18 -8.88 -19.77 -0.94
CA GLN A 18 -10.34 -20.00 -0.94
C GLN A 18 -11.10 -18.89 -1.68
N LEU A 19 -10.65 -17.63 -1.55
CA LEU A 19 -11.22 -16.52 -2.32
C LEU A 19 -10.89 -16.66 -3.81
N ALA A 20 -9.67 -17.08 -4.15
CA ALA A 20 -9.28 -17.31 -5.53
C ALA A 20 -10.19 -18.37 -6.17
N GLU A 21 -10.42 -19.50 -5.49
CA GLU A 21 -11.36 -20.54 -5.95
C GLU A 21 -12.79 -20.00 -6.08
N LEU A 22 -13.28 -19.23 -5.10
CA LEU A 22 -14.64 -18.70 -5.11
C LEU A 22 -14.90 -17.71 -6.26
N PHE A 23 -13.88 -16.93 -6.63
CA PHE A 23 -13.95 -15.92 -7.68
C PHE A 23 -13.34 -16.38 -9.01
N ASP A 24 -13.02 -17.68 -9.14
CA ASP A 24 -12.35 -18.28 -10.32
C ASP A 24 -11.07 -17.51 -10.73
N SER A 25 -10.35 -17.01 -9.72
CA SER A 25 -9.07 -16.33 -9.91
C SER A 25 -7.97 -17.35 -10.06
N THR A 26 -7.06 -17.10 -11.01
CA THR A 26 -5.94 -17.99 -11.30
C THR A 26 -4.80 -17.90 -10.28
N ARG A 27 -4.92 -17.05 -9.25
CA ARG A 27 -3.86 -16.80 -8.27
C ARG A 27 -4.36 -16.31 -6.90
N ASN A 28 -3.51 -16.50 -5.90
CA ASN A 28 -3.65 -15.83 -4.60
C ASN A 28 -3.29 -14.34 -4.72
N ASN A 29 -4.19 -13.46 -4.27
CA ASN A 29 -4.04 -12.00 -4.36
C ASN A 29 -3.77 -11.34 -2.99
N TYR A 30 -3.22 -12.06 -2.01
CA TYR A 30 -3.00 -11.52 -0.66
C TYR A 30 -2.13 -10.27 -0.67
N ASP A 31 -1.16 -10.22 -1.57
CA ASP A 31 -0.24 -9.10 -1.69
C ASP A 31 -0.92 -7.77 -2.03
N LYS A 32 -2.04 -7.82 -2.77
CA LYS A 32 -2.89 -6.65 -3.03
C LYS A 32 -3.39 -5.99 -1.76
N LEU A 33 -3.65 -6.77 -0.70
CA LEU A 33 -4.03 -6.21 0.59
C LEU A 33 -2.86 -5.41 1.21
N GLY A 34 -1.64 -5.90 1.02
CA GLY A 34 -0.41 -5.19 1.37
C GLY A 34 -0.29 -3.86 0.64
N HIS A 35 -0.39 -3.86 -0.68
CA HIS A 35 -0.35 -2.64 -1.48
C HIS A 35 -1.47 -1.65 -1.15
N PHE A 36 -2.69 -2.15 -0.88
CA PHE A 36 -3.77 -1.29 -0.43
C PHE A 36 -3.41 -0.58 0.87
N ALA A 37 -2.87 -1.32 1.85
CA ALA A 37 -2.43 -0.77 3.12
C ALA A 37 -1.23 0.19 2.97
N GLN A 38 -0.29 -0.11 2.06
CA GLN A 38 0.82 0.76 1.68
C GLN A 38 0.34 2.07 1.00
N GLY A 39 -0.80 2.06 0.33
CA GLY A 39 -1.47 3.26 -0.13
C GLY A 39 -2.17 4.03 0.99
N PHE A 40 -2.99 3.30 1.76
CA PHE A 40 -3.96 3.86 2.70
C PHE A 40 -3.31 4.44 3.97
N VAL A 41 -2.42 3.69 4.62
CA VAL A 41 -1.85 4.07 5.91
C VAL A 41 -0.81 5.20 5.77
N PRO A 42 0.19 5.09 4.86
CA PRO A 42 1.14 6.18 4.62
C PRO A 42 0.49 7.48 4.17
N ALA A 43 -0.69 7.45 3.53
CA ALA A 43 -1.39 8.66 3.13
C ALA A 43 -1.71 9.56 4.33
N ILE A 44 -2.21 8.98 5.43
CA ILE A 44 -2.58 9.74 6.64
C ILE A 44 -1.34 10.14 7.44
N ILE A 45 -0.33 9.27 7.52
CA ILE A 45 0.95 9.58 8.19
C ILE A 45 1.63 10.77 7.50
N THR A 46 1.75 10.71 6.17
CA THR A 46 2.36 11.77 5.37
C THR A 46 1.57 13.07 5.50
N ARG A 47 0.24 12.98 5.45
CA ARG A 47 -0.66 14.12 5.68
C ARG A 47 -0.41 14.78 7.03
N GLU A 48 -0.28 13.99 8.09
CA GLU A 48 -0.02 14.50 9.43
C GLU A 48 1.29 15.28 9.50
N ILE A 49 2.37 14.70 8.96
CA ILE A 49 3.69 15.33 8.93
C ILE A 49 3.61 16.66 8.17
N LEU A 50 3.02 16.67 6.97
CA LEU A 50 2.95 17.87 6.13
C LEU A 50 2.15 19.00 6.78
N ILE A 51 1.04 18.68 7.48
CA ILE A 51 0.23 19.66 8.20
C ILE A 51 0.99 20.20 9.40
N ARG A 52 1.49 19.32 10.28
CA ARG A 52 2.17 19.73 11.52
C ARG A 52 3.46 20.53 11.25
N GLN A 53 4.16 20.20 10.18
CA GLN A 53 5.38 20.90 9.78
C GLN A 53 5.13 22.06 8.81
N SER A 54 3.87 22.30 8.41
CA SER A 54 3.48 23.38 7.47
C SER A 54 4.31 23.38 6.18
N VAL A 55 4.66 22.20 5.66
CA VAL A 55 5.54 22.05 4.48
C VAL A 55 4.82 22.47 3.20
N ILE A 56 3.53 22.14 3.08
CA ILE A 56 2.71 22.46 1.91
C ILE A 56 1.43 23.16 2.37
N ASN A 57 1.34 24.47 2.13
CA ASN A 57 0.20 25.29 2.57
C ASN A 57 -1.07 25.05 1.74
N SER A 58 -0.95 24.62 0.49
CA SER A 58 -2.11 24.36 -0.37
C SER A 58 -2.62 22.93 -0.18
N ARG A 59 -3.87 22.79 0.29
CA ARG A 59 -4.52 21.49 0.50
C ARG A 59 -4.58 20.63 -0.76
N ARG A 60 -4.76 21.24 -1.93
CA ARG A 60 -4.79 20.52 -3.22
C ARG A 60 -3.42 19.94 -3.56
N TRP A 61 -2.37 20.75 -3.44
CA TRP A 61 -1.00 20.30 -3.68
C TRP A 61 -0.52 19.29 -2.65
N MET A 62 -0.92 19.44 -1.38
CA MET A 62 -0.63 18.47 -0.34
C MET A 62 -1.24 17.11 -0.67
N ASN A 63 -2.53 17.05 -1.04
CA ASN A 63 -3.17 15.80 -1.43
C ASN A 63 -2.52 15.16 -2.66
N PHE A 64 -2.20 15.96 -3.68
CA PHE A 64 -1.48 15.48 -4.87
C PHE A 64 -0.13 14.87 -4.48
N PHE A 65 0.67 15.59 -3.68
CA PHE A 65 1.97 15.12 -3.22
C PHE A 65 1.84 13.83 -2.39
N ILE A 66 0.86 13.72 -1.50
CA ILE A 66 0.63 12.52 -0.71
C ILE A 66 0.37 11.30 -1.61
N VAL A 67 -0.46 11.45 -2.65
CA VAL A 67 -0.72 10.36 -3.61
C VAL A 67 0.57 9.96 -4.34
N CYS A 68 1.34 10.93 -4.83
CA CYS A 68 2.64 10.65 -5.45
C CYS A 68 3.62 9.96 -4.49
N PHE A 69 3.64 10.39 -3.23
CA PHE A 69 4.48 9.78 -2.20
C PHE A 69 4.09 8.33 -1.93
N CYS A 70 2.80 8.03 -1.75
CA CYS A 70 2.33 6.65 -1.55
C CYS A 70 2.68 5.74 -2.74
N LEU A 71 2.50 6.23 -3.97
CA LEU A 71 2.92 5.50 -5.17
C LEU A 71 4.43 5.27 -5.22
N GLY A 72 5.23 6.31 -4.96
CA GLY A 72 6.69 6.19 -4.93
C GLY A 72 7.19 5.25 -3.84
N PHE A 73 6.54 5.27 -2.67
CA PHE A 73 6.84 4.36 -1.56
C PHE A 73 6.52 2.91 -1.91
N SER A 74 5.34 2.64 -2.49
CA SER A 74 4.95 1.31 -2.94
C SER A 74 5.84 0.80 -4.06
N ALA A 75 6.19 1.65 -5.03
CA ALA A 75 7.10 1.29 -6.12
C ALA A 75 8.52 1.01 -5.60
N PHE A 76 8.98 1.73 -4.58
CA PHE A 76 10.27 1.45 -3.96
C PHE A 76 10.29 0.10 -3.24
N TYR A 77 9.18 -0.31 -2.63
CA TYR A 77 9.04 -1.63 -2.01
C TYR A 77 9.16 -2.76 -3.05
N GLU A 78 8.50 -2.63 -4.20
CA GLU A 78 8.64 -3.59 -5.33
C GLU A 78 10.08 -3.70 -5.84
N LEU A 79 10.82 -2.58 -5.89
CA LEU A 79 12.24 -2.60 -6.26
C LEU A 79 13.08 -3.38 -5.24
N ILE A 80 12.74 -3.31 -3.95
CA ILE A 80 13.40 -4.10 -2.91
C ILE A 80 13.09 -5.58 -3.12
N GLU A 81 11.83 -5.94 -3.37
CA GLU A 81 11.45 -7.35 -3.62
C GLU A 81 12.15 -7.92 -4.85
N TRP A 82 12.24 -7.13 -5.93
CA TRP A 82 13.02 -7.49 -7.11
C TRP A 82 14.50 -7.71 -6.79
N TRP A 83 15.13 -6.84 -6.01
CA TRP A 83 16.52 -7.01 -5.60
C TRP A 83 16.74 -8.22 -4.70
N VAL A 84 15.82 -8.50 -3.78
CA VAL A 84 15.90 -9.68 -2.90
C VAL A 84 15.78 -10.95 -3.73
N ALA A 85 14.84 -11.03 -4.67
CA ALA A 85 14.68 -12.17 -5.58
C ALA A 85 15.98 -12.45 -6.38
N LEU A 86 16.63 -11.40 -6.90
CA LEU A 86 17.93 -11.54 -7.58
C LEU A 86 19.05 -12.01 -6.65
N GLY A 87 19.01 -11.62 -5.37
CA GLY A 87 20.03 -11.93 -4.37
C GLY A 87 19.93 -13.32 -3.75
N THR A 88 18.72 -13.88 -3.63
CA THR A 88 18.49 -15.21 -3.05
C THR A 88 18.70 -16.35 -4.05
N GLY A 89 18.67 -16.06 -5.35
CA GLY A 89 18.85 -17.07 -6.41
C GLY A 89 17.68 -18.07 -6.50
N GLU A 90 16.57 -17.79 -5.82
CA GLU A 90 15.30 -18.48 -6.05
C GLU A 90 14.72 -18.08 -7.41
N ASP A 91 13.90 -18.96 -8.00
CA ASP A 91 13.13 -18.58 -9.19
C ASP A 91 12.35 -17.31 -8.87
N ALA A 92 12.63 -16.23 -9.60
CA ALA A 92 12.06 -14.92 -9.32
C ALA A 92 10.53 -14.95 -9.29
N GLU A 93 9.87 -15.87 -10.02
CA GLU A 93 8.43 -16.09 -9.96
C GLU A 93 7.91 -16.60 -8.61
N ALA A 94 8.67 -17.47 -7.93
CA ALA A 94 8.26 -18.04 -6.66
C ALA A 94 8.37 -17.02 -5.52
N PHE A 95 9.44 -16.22 -5.50
CA PHE A 95 9.64 -15.20 -4.47
C PHE A 95 8.79 -13.95 -4.70
N LEU A 96 8.66 -13.49 -5.96
CA LEU A 96 7.81 -12.35 -6.31
C LEU A 96 6.32 -12.69 -6.24
N GLY A 97 5.94 -13.97 -6.02
CA GLY A 97 4.55 -14.37 -5.86
C GLY A 97 3.68 -14.13 -7.09
N THR A 98 4.28 -13.85 -8.26
CA THR A 98 3.57 -13.45 -9.48
C THR A 98 2.65 -14.56 -9.98
N GLN A 99 2.98 -15.83 -9.68
CA GLN A 99 2.18 -16.99 -10.10
C GLN A 99 1.91 -16.98 -11.62
N GLY A 100 2.88 -16.50 -12.41
CA GLY A 100 2.76 -16.34 -13.87
C GLY A 100 1.94 -15.13 -14.33
N TYR A 101 1.50 -14.25 -13.43
CA TYR A 101 0.74 -13.05 -13.74
C TYR A 101 1.64 -11.87 -14.10
N ILE A 102 1.76 -11.59 -15.40
CA ILE A 102 2.67 -10.56 -15.93
C ILE A 102 2.30 -9.10 -15.55
N TRP A 103 1.09 -8.86 -15.04
CA TRP A 103 0.58 -7.54 -14.70
C TRP A 103 0.58 -7.27 -13.19
N ASP A 104 1.31 -8.07 -12.41
CA ASP A 104 1.25 -8.04 -10.95
C ASP A 104 1.58 -6.65 -10.40
N THR A 105 2.84 -6.23 -10.55
CA THR A 105 3.34 -4.93 -10.11
C THR A 105 2.46 -3.76 -10.61
N GLN A 106 1.98 -3.76 -11.86
CA GLN A 106 1.12 -2.67 -12.35
C GLN A 106 -0.22 -2.64 -11.62
N SER A 107 -0.81 -3.81 -11.40
CA SER A 107 -2.07 -3.92 -10.66
C SER A 107 -1.88 -3.62 -9.17
N ASP A 108 -0.72 -3.94 -8.59
CA ASP A 108 -0.36 -3.61 -7.22
C ASP A 108 -0.20 -2.09 -7.02
N MET A 109 0.47 -1.41 -7.94
CA MET A 109 0.51 0.05 -7.96
C MET A 109 -0.89 0.66 -8.12
N GLY A 110 -1.76 0.03 -8.91
CA GLY A 110 -3.17 0.44 -9.04
C GLY A 110 -3.94 0.34 -7.71
N ILE A 111 -3.70 -0.73 -6.95
CA ILE A 111 -4.32 -0.94 -5.64
C ILE A 111 -3.74 0.01 -4.59
N ALA A 112 -2.44 0.30 -4.62
CA ALA A 112 -1.81 1.31 -3.76
C ALA A 112 -2.37 2.71 -4.05
N LEU A 113 -2.54 3.07 -5.32
CA LEU A 113 -3.22 4.32 -5.72
C LEU A 113 -4.62 4.39 -5.12
N LEU A 114 -5.43 3.35 -5.30
CA LEU A 114 -6.79 3.29 -4.77
C LEU A 114 -6.82 3.45 -3.24
N GLY A 115 -5.93 2.75 -2.52
CA GLY A 115 -5.80 2.87 -1.08
C GLY A 115 -5.53 4.30 -0.62
N SER A 116 -4.60 5.00 -1.30
CA SER A 116 -4.27 6.40 -0.98
C SER A 116 -5.45 7.36 -1.22
N LEU A 117 -6.19 7.17 -2.30
CA LEU A 117 -7.35 7.98 -2.65
C LEU A 117 -8.49 7.78 -1.64
N ILE A 118 -8.77 6.52 -1.26
CA ILE A 118 -9.80 6.19 -0.28
C ILE A 118 -9.43 6.78 1.09
N ALA A 119 -8.18 6.67 1.53
CA ALA A 119 -7.73 7.26 2.79
C ALA A 119 -7.96 8.77 2.82
N LEU A 120 -7.53 9.48 1.77
CA LEU A 120 -7.71 10.92 1.68
C LEU A 120 -9.18 11.31 1.62
N PHE A 121 -10.00 10.60 0.85
CA PHE A 121 -11.43 10.88 0.72
C PHE A 121 -12.19 10.64 2.04
N SER A 122 -11.94 9.50 2.69
CA SER A 122 -12.70 9.07 3.87
C SER A 122 -12.23 9.69 5.19
N LEU A 123 -10.92 9.93 5.36
CA LEU A 123 -10.34 10.29 6.65
C LEU A 123 -9.89 11.76 6.77
N SER A 124 -9.66 12.49 5.67
CA SER A 124 -9.11 13.85 5.75
C SER A 124 -9.93 14.79 6.62
N HIS A 125 -11.26 14.69 6.58
CA HIS A 125 -12.14 15.54 7.38
C HIS A 125 -12.02 15.22 8.88
N TYR A 126 -12.05 13.94 9.24
CA TYR A 126 -11.90 13.50 10.63
C TYR A 126 -10.52 13.85 11.19
N HIS A 127 -9.47 13.68 10.37
CA HIS A 127 -8.10 13.98 10.75
C HIS A 127 -7.91 15.47 11.04
N ASP A 128 -8.46 16.38 10.23
CA ASP A 128 -8.40 17.83 10.52
C ASP A 128 -9.08 18.18 11.84
N LYS A 129 -10.22 17.56 12.13
CA LYS A 129 -10.94 17.75 13.40
C LYS A 129 -10.12 17.28 14.59
N GLN A 130 -9.42 16.15 14.47
CA GLN A 130 -8.55 15.61 15.52
C GLN A 130 -7.36 16.53 15.78
N LEU A 131 -6.65 16.97 14.73
CA LEU A 131 -5.52 17.90 14.86
C LEU A 131 -5.95 19.22 15.52
N SER A 132 -7.04 19.82 15.05
CA SER A 132 -7.57 21.07 15.62
C SER A 132 -8.04 20.92 17.09
N ALA A 133 -8.42 19.72 17.52
CA ALA A 133 -8.78 19.45 18.91
C ALA A 133 -7.56 19.28 19.82
N MET A 134 -6.43 18.81 19.27
CA MET A 134 -5.16 18.71 20.00
C MET A 134 -4.52 20.09 20.21
N ASP A 135 -4.51 20.93 19.18
CA ASP A 135 -3.90 22.27 19.27
C ASP A 135 -4.63 23.19 20.26
N ARG A 136 -5.94 22.98 20.46
CA ARG A 136 -6.73 23.71 21.47
C ARG A 136 -6.46 23.27 22.92
N LYS A 137 -5.77 22.15 23.12
CA LYS A 137 -5.42 21.61 24.45
C LYS A 137 -3.98 21.93 24.86
N ALA A 138 -3.15 22.42 23.92
CA ALA A 138 -1.77 22.85 24.15
C ALA A 138 -1.74 24.33 24.54
#